data_AF-A0A7K1RKX0-F1
#
_entry.id   AF-A0A7K1RKX0-F1
#
_cell.length_a   1.000
_cell.length_b   1.000
_cell.length_c   1.000
_cell.angle_alpha   90.00
_cell.angle_beta   90.00
_cell.angle_gamma   90.00
#
_symmetry.space_group_name_H-M   'P 1'
#
loop_
_entity.id
_entity.type
_entity.pdbx_description
1 polymer ?
#
loop_
_entity_poly.entity_id
_entity_poly.type
_entity_poly.pdbx_seq_one_letter_code
_entity_poly.pdbx_strand_id
1 'polypeptide(L)'
;MTLIEALRERPRVRTSDFRNTDELDAAAAAIQAAFPGYDKTPNLALDQIIDLLRTSVSNWEWNAVKVGDVALAIRAAYTSDAGVPVEVEKFLQREILATTSTAILQASCEVYMNAWVRGSPSSISLAHSIRDRSEHLPGSWAKCFKAMPELLDAEHAPEVVAARLVDKSDAFDWLTAAGVVAPHSGKLMRQVHYAWLHALPEASSVEVIQQILAWVFPKQRPSLEGDLAASAVEKLLNPWLRSHPPADVRDILVHRIVEAFGDPRNQRAEFWALVTPAHRKVVVRWLAGESIDALLAIITKSTQTHMWPPRHVFWKGLYDKGFVEEAWVALSPAAIRNAAVMFEETKDPVYTMTGSQMAGGNRKDTCLLIMRIGRYTVVEGSHDYRIHVFQSDDPAAPLFYQDTYDAEKIILPANHSDTRIHDGYGHWQRWVEQRLLR
;
A
#
# COMPACT_ATOMS: atom_id res chain seq x y z
N MET A 1 -41.90 -21.84 9.59
CA MET A 1 -40.76 -20.95 9.87
C MET A 1 -39.50 -21.80 9.86
N THR A 2 -38.63 -21.59 8.87
CA THR A 2 -37.44 -22.42 8.62
C THR A 2 -36.20 -21.82 9.31
N LEU A 3 -35.15 -22.64 9.53
CA LEU A 3 -33.87 -22.19 10.08
C LEU A 3 -33.26 -21.02 9.28
N ILE A 4 -33.51 -20.99 7.96
CA ILE A 4 -33.09 -19.90 7.07
C ILE A 4 -33.86 -18.59 7.36
N GLU A 5 -35.14 -18.67 7.71
CA GLU A 5 -35.94 -17.50 8.07
C GLU A 5 -35.49 -16.94 9.44
N ALA A 6 -35.18 -17.81 10.41
CA ALA A 6 -34.66 -17.41 11.71
C ALA A 6 -33.24 -16.80 11.65
N LEU A 7 -32.41 -17.23 10.70
CA LEU A 7 -31.06 -16.69 10.49
C LEU A 7 -31.06 -15.33 9.76
N ARG A 8 -32.11 -15.01 9.01
CA ARG A 8 -32.26 -13.74 8.28
C ARG A 8 -32.77 -12.59 9.15
N GLU A 9 -33.44 -12.89 10.26
CA GLU A 9 -33.98 -11.87 11.18
C GLU A 9 -32.98 -11.40 12.27
N ARG A 10 -31.75 -11.97 12.31
CA ARG A 10 -30.75 -11.53 13.30
C ARG A 10 -30.19 -10.14 12.95
N PRO A 11 -30.14 -9.19 13.90
CA PRO A 11 -29.46 -7.90 13.70
C PRO A 11 -27.97 -8.15 13.44
N ARG A 12 -27.43 -7.58 12.37
CA ARG A 12 -26.00 -7.64 12.08
C ARG A 12 -25.23 -6.77 13.06
N VAL A 13 -24.44 -7.39 13.91
CA VAL A 13 -23.45 -6.72 14.76
C VAL A 13 -22.33 -6.23 13.84
N ARG A 14 -22.08 -4.92 13.84
CA ARG A 14 -20.85 -4.34 13.30
C ARG A 14 -19.76 -4.53 14.34
N THR A 15 -18.72 -5.29 14.02
CA THR A 15 -17.49 -5.31 14.82
C THR A 15 -16.41 -4.52 14.10
N SER A 16 -15.90 -3.51 14.80
CA SER A 16 -14.65 -2.82 14.51
C SER A 16 -13.47 -3.73 14.81
N ASP A 17 -12.38 -3.54 14.07
CA ASP A 17 -11.08 -4.17 14.22
C ASP A 17 -10.67 -4.41 15.67
N PHE A 18 -10.63 -5.69 16.07
CA PHE A 18 -9.60 -6.34 16.88
C PHE A 18 -9.83 -7.85 16.73
N ARG A 19 -8.77 -8.66 16.72
CA ARG A 19 -8.85 -10.13 16.73
C ARG A 19 -9.48 -10.61 18.04
N ASN A 20 -10.79 -10.51 18.15
CA ASN A 20 -11.53 -11.15 19.22
C ASN A 20 -11.80 -12.61 18.80
N THR A 21 -11.10 -13.55 19.42
CA THR A 21 -11.33 -14.99 19.22
C THR A 21 -12.50 -15.51 20.03
N ASP A 22 -13.16 -14.70 20.87
CA ASP A 22 -14.24 -15.13 21.76
C ASP A 22 -15.37 -15.86 21.01
N GLU A 23 -15.71 -15.46 19.78
CA GLU A 23 -16.73 -16.16 18.98
C GLU A 23 -16.24 -17.53 18.48
N LEU A 24 -14.96 -17.63 18.12
CA LEU A 24 -14.31 -18.90 17.74
C LEU A 24 -14.16 -19.82 18.95
N ASP A 25 -13.79 -19.26 20.10
CA ASP A 25 -13.64 -19.96 21.37
C ASP A 25 -15.00 -20.43 21.90
N ALA A 26 -16.05 -19.60 21.76
CA ALA A 26 -17.42 -19.99 22.08
C ALA A 26 -17.94 -21.07 21.12
N ALA A 27 -17.64 -21.00 19.83
CA ALA A 27 -17.98 -22.04 18.87
C ALA A 27 -17.26 -23.37 19.18
N ALA A 28 -15.96 -23.30 19.51
CA ALA A 28 -15.18 -24.47 19.93
C ALA A 28 -15.73 -25.08 21.22
N ALA A 29 -16.08 -24.25 22.21
CA ALA A 29 -16.68 -24.69 23.47
C ALA A 29 -18.07 -25.32 23.26
N ALA A 30 -18.89 -24.76 22.37
CA ALA A 30 -20.20 -25.32 22.01
C ALA A 30 -20.08 -26.70 21.35
N ILE A 31 -19.09 -26.89 20.47
CA ILE A 31 -18.78 -28.20 19.89
C ILE A 31 -18.34 -29.18 20.98
N GLN A 32 -17.46 -28.75 21.89
CA GLN A 32 -16.95 -29.61 22.96
C GLN A 32 -18.05 -30.02 23.98
N ALA A 33 -19.00 -29.12 24.25
CA ALA A 33 -20.17 -29.39 25.07
C ALA A 33 -21.18 -30.32 24.36
N ALA A 34 -21.31 -30.21 23.03
CA ALA A 34 -22.18 -31.07 22.23
C ALA A 34 -21.63 -32.51 22.06
N PHE A 35 -20.31 -32.70 22.20
CA PHE A 35 -19.64 -33.99 22.05
C PHE A 35 -18.71 -34.32 23.25
N PRO A 36 -19.29 -34.53 24.47
CA PRO A 36 -18.51 -34.82 25.66
C PRO A 36 -17.80 -36.19 25.53
N GLY A 37 -16.49 -36.21 25.75
CA GLY A 37 -15.64 -37.40 25.61
C GLY A 37 -14.91 -37.52 24.25
N TYR A 38 -15.11 -36.58 23.32
CA TYR A 38 -14.28 -36.46 22.13
C TYR A 38 -13.00 -35.69 22.46
N ASP A 39 -11.97 -36.39 22.95
CA ASP A 39 -10.65 -35.77 23.14
C ASP A 39 -10.10 -35.36 21.77
N LYS A 40 -9.70 -34.09 21.63
CA LYS A 40 -8.85 -33.67 20.51
C LYS A 40 -7.61 -34.55 20.58
N THR A 41 -7.48 -35.53 19.68
CA THR A 41 -6.16 -36.14 19.46
C THR A 41 -5.22 -34.97 19.22
N PRO A 42 -4.15 -34.79 20.01
CA PRO A 42 -3.23 -33.70 19.77
C PRO A 42 -2.79 -33.77 18.31
N ASN A 43 -2.93 -32.67 17.57
CA ASN A 43 -2.43 -32.61 16.21
C ASN A 43 -0.92 -32.85 16.31
N LEU A 44 -0.45 -33.93 15.68
CA LEU A 44 0.97 -34.21 15.59
C LEU A 44 1.68 -32.98 15.02
N ALA A 45 2.84 -32.64 15.56
CA ALA A 45 3.69 -31.62 14.96
C ALA A 45 4.17 -32.09 13.57
N LEU A 46 4.54 -31.16 12.69
CA LEU A 46 4.86 -31.49 11.29
C LEU A 46 5.99 -32.51 11.17
N ASP A 47 7.03 -32.38 12.00
CA ASP A 47 8.13 -33.34 12.11
C ASP A 47 7.64 -34.74 12.48
N GLN A 48 6.74 -34.84 13.46
CA GLN A 48 6.13 -36.11 13.86
C GLN A 48 5.28 -36.72 12.74
N ILE A 49 4.57 -35.89 11.96
CA ILE A 49 3.82 -36.35 10.79
C ILE A 49 4.77 -36.89 9.72
N ILE A 50 5.87 -36.20 9.43
CA ILE A 50 6.85 -36.65 8.45
C ILE A 50 7.52 -37.96 8.89
N ASP A 51 7.87 -38.09 10.17
CA ASP A 51 8.43 -39.34 10.72
C ASP A 51 7.43 -40.50 10.70
N LEU A 52 6.16 -40.21 11.02
CA LEU A 52 5.08 -41.18 10.91
C LEU A 52 4.92 -41.65 9.46
N LEU A 53 4.85 -40.72 8.50
CA LEU A 53 4.75 -41.05 7.08
C LEU A 53 5.97 -41.82 6.57
N ARG A 54 7.19 -41.47 6.99
CA ARG A 54 8.40 -42.22 6.63
C ARG A 54 8.30 -43.68 7.08
N THR A 55 7.87 -43.90 8.33
CA THR A 55 7.71 -45.23 8.90
C THR A 55 6.60 -46.01 8.17
N SER A 56 5.46 -45.36 7.93
CA SER A 56 4.33 -45.93 7.18
C SER A 56 4.67 -46.28 5.74
N VAL A 57 5.43 -45.44 5.03
CA VAL A 57 5.90 -45.72 3.67
C VAL A 57 6.88 -46.90 3.65
N SER A 58 7.76 -47.01 4.64
CA SER A 58 8.76 -48.07 4.73
C SER A 58 8.14 -49.44 5.06
N ASN A 59 7.18 -49.46 6.00
CA ASN A 59 6.56 -50.70 6.49
C ASN A 59 5.22 -51.02 5.82
N TRP A 60 4.70 -50.09 5.01
CA TRP A 60 3.38 -50.16 4.38
C TRP A 60 2.21 -50.29 5.38
N GLU A 61 2.32 -49.64 6.54
CA GLU A 61 1.31 -49.64 7.61
C GLU A 61 0.67 -48.26 7.79
N TRP A 62 -0.65 -48.17 7.61
CA TRP A 62 -1.36 -46.87 7.48
C TRP A 62 -2.37 -46.57 8.59
N ASN A 63 -2.55 -47.50 9.54
CA ASN A 63 -3.62 -47.41 10.56
C ASN A 63 -3.57 -46.13 11.42
N ALA A 64 -2.39 -45.53 11.55
CA ALA A 64 -2.15 -44.33 12.35
C ALA A 64 -2.15 -43.03 11.52
N VAL A 65 -2.18 -43.10 10.18
CA VAL A 65 -2.06 -41.94 9.28
C VAL A 65 -3.44 -41.45 8.85
N LYS A 66 -3.72 -40.17 9.06
CA LYS A 66 -4.96 -39.53 8.61
C LYS A 66 -4.74 -38.85 7.25
N VAL A 67 -5.81 -38.68 6.48
CA VAL A 67 -5.80 -37.91 5.23
C VAL A 67 -5.31 -36.47 5.45
N GLY A 68 -5.66 -35.87 6.60
CA GLY A 68 -5.18 -34.55 6.98
C GLY A 68 -3.66 -34.48 7.18
N ASP A 69 -3.05 -35.57 7.68
CA ASP A 69 -1.60 -35.66 7.87
C ASP A 69 -0.90 -35.68 6.51
N VAL A 70 -1.42 -36.46 5.55
CA VAL A 70 -0.93 -36.50 4.16
C VAL A 70 -1.06 -35.12 3.50
N ALA A 71 -2.21 -34.45 3.66
CA ALA A 71 -2.43 -33.12 3.12
C ALA A 71 -1.45 -32.07 3.70
N LEU A 72 -1.13 -32.17 4.99
CA LEU A 72 -0.16 -31.29 5.64
C LEU A 72 1.28 -31.59 5.17
N ALA A 73 1.63 -32.86 4.98
CA ALA A 73 2.91 -33.27 4.42
C ALA A 73 3.10 -32.79 2.96
N ILE A 74 2.05 -32.80 2.15
CA ILE A 74 2.07 -32.21 0.79
C ILE A 74 2.39 -30.72 0.85
N ARG A 75 1.80 -29.98 1.79
CA ARG A 75 2.14 -28.55 1.98
C ARG A 75 3.60 -28.40 2.33
N ALA A 76 4.10 -29.17 3.29
CA ALA A 76 5.49 -29.10 3.71
C ALA A 76 6.47 -29.41 2.56
N ALA A 77 6.26 -30.52 1.84
CA ALA A 77 7.15 -30.98 0.78
C ALA A 77 7.33 -29.99 -0.38
N TYR A 78 6.37 -29.08 -0.58
CA TYR A 78 6.38 -28.15 -1.71
C TYR A 78 6.50 -26.67 -1.31
N THR A 79 6.23 -26.30 -0.06
CA THR A 79 6.32 -24.89 0.40
C THR A 79 7.56 -24.60 1.24
N SER A 80 8.16 -25.61 1.85
CA SER A 80 9.29 -25.46 2.77
C SER A 80 10.43 -26.37 2.35
N ASP A 81 11.65 -25.94 2.67
CA ASP A 81 12.85 -26.80 2.69
C ASP A 81 12.83 -27.73 3.93
N ALA A 82 11.62 -28.02 4.46
CA ALA A 82 11.46 -29.04 5.48
C ALA A 82 12.00 -30.32 4.85
N GLY A 83 13.02 -30.91 5.47
CA GLY A 83 13.72 -32.10 4.96
C GLY A 83 12.82 -33.32 4.90
N VAL A 84 11.80 -33.28 4.06
CA VAL A 84 10.91 -34.39 3.76
C VAL A 84 11.77 -35.44 3.08
N PRO A 85 11.86 -36.66 3.64
CA PRO A 85 12.67 -37.71 3.05
C PRO A 85 12.22 -38.02 1.62
N VAL A 86 13.17 -38.31 0.73
CA VAL A 86 12.91 -38.55 -0.70
C VAL A 86 11.90 -39.67 -0.91
N GLU A 87 11.89 -40.72 -0.08
CA GLU A 87 10.87 -41.77 -0.14
C GLU A 87 9.45 -41.27 0.13
N VAL A 88 9.29 -40.33 1.07
CA VAL A 88 8.00 -39.71 1.40
C VAL A 88 7.58 -38.79 0.25
N GLU A 89 8.47 -37.95 -0.28
CA GLU A 89 8.15 -37.09 -1.44
C GLU A 89 7.66 -37.91 -2.65
N LYS A 90 8.38 -39.00 -2.98
CA LYS A 90 7.98 -39.91 -4.06
C LYS A 90 6.64 -40.60 -3.79
N PHE A 91 6.34 -40.91 -2.53
CA PHE A 91 5.01 -41.40 -2.15
C PHE A 91 3.94 -40.32 -2.38
N LEU A 92 4.15 -39.11 -1.87
CA LEU A 92 3.19 -38.00 -2.00
C LEU A 92 2.89 -37.67 -3.46
N GLN A 93 3.90 -37.63 -4.33
CA GLN A 93 3.72 -37.43 -5.78
C GLN A 93 2.82 -38.49 -6.42
N ARG A 94 3.02 -39.77 -6.06
CA ARG A 94 2.18 -40.88 -6.56
C ARG A 94 0.77 -40.81 -5.99
N GLU A 95 0.64 -40.45 -4.72
CA GLU A 95 -0.67 -40.33 -4.05
C GLU A 95 -1.51 -39.23 -4.69
N ILE A 96 -0.93 -38.05 -4.99
CA ILE A 96 -1.66 -36.96 -5.66
C ILE A 96 -2.24 -37.42 -7.01
N LEU A 97 -1.50 -38.24 -7.78
CA LEU A 97 -1.95 -38.78 -9.06
C LEU A 97 -3.04 -39.86 -8.92
N ALA A 98 -3.09 -40.58 -7.79
CA ALA A 98 -3.99 -41.72 -7.59
C ALA A 98 -5.23 -41.39 -6.73
N THR A 99 -5.18 -40.30 -5.95
CA THR A 99 -6.18 -40.03 -4.91
C THR A 99 -7.47 -39.41 -5.45
N THR A 100 -8.61 -39.80 -4.90
CA THR A 100 -9.91 -39.14 -5.11
C THR A 100 -10.29 -38.26 -3.92
N SER A 101 -9.39 -38.13 -2.93
CA SER A 101 -9.62 -37.34 -1.73
C SER A 101 -9.60 -35.86 -2.05
N THR A 102 -10.73 -35.19 -1.83
CA THR A 102 -10.87 -33.75 -2.00
C THR A 102 -9.93 -32.96 -1.08
N ALA A 103 -9.62 -33.48 0.10
CA ALA A 103 -8.70 -32.82 1.05
C ALA A 103 -7.25 -32.82 0.54
N ILE A 104 -6.79 -33.92 -0.07
CA ILE A 104 -5.46 -34.00 -0.67
C ILE A 104 -5.39 -33.10 -1.90
N LEU A 105 -6.39 -33.19 -2.80
CA LEU A 105 -6.43 -32.37 -4.00
C LEU A 105 -6.55 -30.88 -3.68
N GLN A 106 -7.30 -30.52 -2.63
CA GLN A 106 -7.34 -29.16 -2.11
C GLN A 106 -5.95 -28.67 -1.69
N ALA A 107 -5.21 -29.49 -0.92
CA ALA A 107 -3.85 -29.14 -0.52
C ALA A 107 -2.93 -28.99 -1.74
N SER A 108 -3.02 -29.87 -2.74
CA SER A 108 -2.26 -29.76 -3.99
C SER A 108 -2.54 -28.45 -4.74
N CYS A 109 -3.81 -28.05 -4.85
CA CYS A 109 -4.18 -26.78 -5.51
C CYS A 109 -3.65 -25.56 -4.75
N GLU A 110 -3.82 -25.54 -3.43
CA GLU A 110 -3.34 -24.44 -2.59
C GLU A 110 -1.81 -24.31 -2.64
N VAL A 111 -1.11 -25.45 -2.57
CA VAL A 111 0.35 -25.50 -2.71
C VAL A 111 0.79 -25.01 -4.09
N TYR A 112 0.13 -25.46 -5.16
CA TYR A 112 0.45 -25.02 -6.51
C TYR A 112 0.39 -23.49 -6.61
N MET A 113 -0.69 -22.86 -6.12
CA MET A 113 -0.82 -21.39 -6.13
C MET A 113 0.22 -20.69 -5.23
N ASN A 114 0.50 -21.24 -4.05
CA ASN A 114 1.33 -20.60 -3.02
C ASN A 114 2.83 -20.79 -3.24
N ALA A 115 3.26 -21.93 -3.77
CA ALA A 115 4.66 -22.30 -3.98
C ALA A 115 5.10 -22.24 -5.44
N TRP A 116 4.25 -21.77 -6.35
CA TRP A 116 4.56 -21.70 -7.78
C TRP A 116 5.93 -21.09 -8.09
N VAL A 117 6.66 -21.75 -8.99
CA VAL A 117 7.91 -21.26 -9.58
C VAL A 117 7.92 -21.60 -11.05
N ARG A 118 8.15 -20.59 -11.90
CA ARG A 118 8.13 -20.71 -13.37
C ARG A 118 9.00 -21.88 -13.84
N GLY A 119 8.40 -22.77 -14.62
CA GLY A 119 9.08 -23.91 -15.25
C GLY A 119 9.70 -24.92 -14.27
N SER A 120 9.46 -24.79 -12.96
CA SER A 120 10.02 -25.73 -11.99
C SER A 120 9.40 -27.13 -12.14
N PRO A 121 10.18 -28.21 -11.96
CA PRO A 121 9.64 -29.57 -12.01
C PRO A 121 8.44 -29.78 -11.08
N SER A 122 8.46 -29.17 -9.89
CA SER A 122 7.37 -29.24 -8.91
C SER A 122 6.09 -28.56 -9.41
N SER A 123 6.19 -27.37 -10.01
CA SER A 123 5.02 -26.66 -10.55
C SER A 123 4.44 -27.39 -11.77
N ILE A 124 5.30 -27.91 -12.66
CA ILE A 124 4.88 -28.70 -13.82
C ILE A 124 4.15 -29.97 -13.37
N SER A 125 4.75 -30.72 -12.44
CA SER A 125 4.19 -31.96 -11.91
C SER A 125 2.84 -31.73 -11.25
N LEU A 126 2.73 -30.75 -10.34
CA LEU A 126 1.46 -30.40 -9.70
C LEU A 126 0.39 -29.95 -10.71
N ALA A 127 0.76 -29.12 -11.70
CA ALA A 127 -0.17 -28.68 -12.72
C ALA A 127 -0.74 -29.87 -13.53
N HIS A 128 0.12 -30.83 -13.89
CA HIS A 128 -0.30 -32.06 -14.56
C HIS A 128 -1.22 -32.89 -13.67
N SER A 129 -0.84 -33.14 -12.42
CA SER A 129 -1.67 -33.92 -11.51
C SER A 129 -3.03 -33.26 -11.25
N ILE A 130 -3.08 -31.95 -11.05
CA ILE A 130 -4.35 -31.22 -10.85
C ILE A 130 -5.24 -31.33 -12.09
N ARG A 131 -4.66 -31.28 -13.29
CA ARG A 131 -5.39 -31.43 -14.56
C ARG A 131 -5.95 -32.85 -14.71
N ASP A 132 -5.12 -33.86 -14.47
CA ASP A 132 -5.51 -35.28 -14.57
C ASP A 132 -6.58 -35.66 -13.53
N ARG A 133 -6.60 -34.97 -12.38
CA ARG A 133 -7.59 -35.18 -11.31
C ARG A 133 -8.73 -34.16 -11.31
N SER A 134 -8.94 -33.46 -12.42
CA SER A 134 -9.93 -32.38 -12.55
C SER A 134 -11.36 -32.76 -12.14
N GLU A 135 -11.79 -34.01 -12.40
CA GLU A 135 -13.12 -34.53 -12.05
C GLU A 135 -13.34 -34.72 -10.53
N HIS A 136 -12.25 -34.82 -9.76
CA HIS A 136 -12.28 -35.04 -8.31
C HIS A 136 -11.94 -33.79 -7.50
N LEU A 137 -11.67 -32.66 -8.17
CA LEU A 137 -11.32 -31.43 -7.49
C LEU A 137 -12.48 -30.91 -6.63
N PRO A 138 -12.19 -30.25 -5.50
CA PRO A 138 -13.19 -29.48 -4.77
C PRO A 138 -13.89 -28.47 -5.69
N GLY A 139 -15.19 -28.25 -5.48
CA GLY A 139 -16.02 -27.47 -6.41
C GLY A 139 -15.51 -26.05 -6.71
N SER A 140 -14.90 -25.37 -5.74
CA SER A 140 -14.28 -24.05 -5.95
C SER A 140 -13.09 -24.10 -6.91
N TRP A 141 -12.21 -25.09 -6.76
CA TRP A 141 -11.05 -25.30 -7.63
C TRP A 141 -11.44 -25.82 -9.01
N ALA A 142 -12.41 -26.75 -9.08
CA ALA A 142 -12.96 -27.21 -10.34
C ALA A 142 -13.56 -26.06 -11.16
N LYS A 143 -14.33 -25.17 -10.51
CA LYS A 143 -14.85 -23.94 -11.13
C LYS A 143 -13.71 -23.02 -11.59
N CYS A 144 -12.71 -22.80 -10.73
CA CYS A 144 -11.56 -21.94 -11.01
C CYS A 144 -10.79 -22.38 -12.26
N PHE A 145 -10.32 -23.62 -12.31
CA PHE A 145 -9.54 -24.12 -13.43
C PHE A 145 -10.38 -24.38 -14.69
N LYS A 146 -11.70 -24.54 -14.56
CA LYS A 146 -12.59 -24.53 -15.72
C LYS A 146 -12.73 -23.13 -16.32
N ALA A 147 -12.81 -22.08 -15.49
CA ALA A 147 -12.91 -20.70 -15.95
C ALA A 147 -11.57 -20.13 -16.46
N MET A 148 -10.46 -20.60 -15.89
CA MET A 148 -9.09 -20.17 -16.18
C MET A 148 -8.15 -21.39 -16.26
N PRO A 149 -8.25 -22.22 -17.32
CA PRO A 149 -7.38 -23.37 -17.50
C PRO A 149 -5.90 -22.99 -17.63
N GLU A 150 -5.61 -21.78 -18.12
CA GLU A 150 -4.26 -21.24 -18.23
C GLU A 150 -3.55 -21.08 -16.88
N LEU A 151 -4.28 -21.06 -15.75
CA LEU A 151 -3.64 -21.07 -14.43
C LEU A 151 -2.79 -22.32 -14.20
N LEU A 152 -3.07 -23.42 -14.90
CA LEU A 152 -2.29 -24.66 -14.84
C LEU A 152 -1.16 -24.70 -15.91
N ASP A 153 -0.82 -23.57 -16.53
CA ASP A 153 0.40 -23.43 -17.32
C ASP A 153 1.57 -23.05 -16.40
N ALA A 154 2.42 -24.02 -16.05
CA ALA A 154 3.54 -23.81 -15.15
C ALA A 154 4.63 -22.87 -15.70
N GLU A 155 4.56 -22.46 -16.97
CA GLU A 155 5.55 -21.60 -17.62
C GLU A 155 5.00 -20.22 -17.95
N HIS A 156 3.77 -20.12 -18.48
CA HIS A 156 3.22 -18.87 -19.02
C HIS A 156 1.96 -18.36 -18.30
N ALA A 157 1.49 -19.04 -17.24
CA ALA A 157 0.28 -18.62 -16.52
C ALA A 157 0.25 -17.13 -16.14
N PRO A 158 1.34 -16.52 -15.59
CA PRO A 158 1.31 -15.11 -15.20
C PRO A 158 0.95 -14.17 -16.35
N GLU A 159 1.60 -14.32 -17.50
CA GLU A 159 1.41 -13.44 -18.67
C GLU A 159 0.04 -13.65 -19.32
N VAL A 160 -0.39 -14.90 -19.46
CA VAL A 160 -1.68 -15.22 -20.10
C VAL A 160 -2.85 -14.71 -19.26
N VAL A 161 -2.80 -14.91 -17.93
CA VAL A 161 -3.82 -14.37 -17.03
C VAL A 161 -3.76 -12.86 -17.01
N ALA A 162 -2.58 -12.26 -16.91
CA ALA A 162 -2.39 -10.80 -16.93
C ALA A 162 -3.02 -10.15 -18.17
N ALA A 163 -2.81 -10.74 -19.36
CA ALA A 163 -3.40 -10.25 -20.60
C ALA A 163 -4.95 -10.21 -20.55
N ARG A 164 -5.58 -11.20 -19.90
CA ARG A 164 -7.04 -11.20 -19.71
C ARG A 164 -7.51 -10.12 -18.74
N LEU A 165 -6.68 -9.73 -17.77
CA LEU A 165 -7.00 -8.75 -16.74
C LEU A 165 -6.94 -7.30 -17.26
N VAL A 166 -6.21 -7.03 -18.36
CA VAL A 166 -6.08 -5.66 -18.93
C VAL A 166 -7.44 -5.04 -19.25
N ASP A 167 -8.37 -5.81 -19.81
CA ASP A 167 -9.69 -5.32 -20.22
C ASP A 167 -10.73 -5.36 -19.09
N LYS A 168 -10.33 -5.63 -17.85
CA LYS A 168 -11.25 -5.70 -16.70
C LYS A 168 -11.22 -4.41 -15.93
N SER A 169 -12.39 -3.78 -15.79
CA SER A 169 -12.54 -2.58 -14.94
C SER A 169 -12.22 -2.88 -13.47
N ASP A 170 -12.50 -4.11 -13.02
CA ASP A 170 -12.19 -4.61 -11.69
C ASP A 170 -11.60 -6.03 -11.81
N ALA A 171 -10.26 -6.11 -11.85
CA ALA A 171 -9.55 -7.37 -11.99
C ALA A 171 -9.68 -8.26 -10.74
N PHE A 172 -9.82 -7.66 -9.55
CA PHE A 172 -9.96 -8.40 -8.29
C PHE A 172 -11.31 -9.12 -8.25
N ASP A 173 -12.41 -8.39 -8.49
CA ASP A 173 -13.75 -8.97 -8.51
C ASP A 173 -13.90 -10.02 -9.63
N TRP A 174 -13.26 -9.78 -10.79
CA TRP A 174 -13.28 -10.75 -11.88
C TRP A 174 -12.60 -12.09 -11.49
N LEU A 175 -11.42 -12.04 -10.85
CA LEU A 175 -10.72 -13.24 -10.40
C LEU A 175 -11.49 -13.99 -9.31
N THR A 176 -12.09 -13.28 -8.36
CA THR A 176 -12.90 -13.92 -7.31
C THR A 176 -14.16 -14.56 -7.88
N ALA A 177 -14.83 -13.92 -8.84
CA ALA A 177 -15.98 -14.48 -9.55
C ALA A 177 -15.61 -15.75 -10.33
N ALA A 178 -14.40 -15.79 -10.90
CA ALA A 178 -13.84 -16.94 -11.59
C ALA A 178 -13.42 -18.08 -10.63
N GLY A 179 -13.18 -17.80 -9.35
CA GLY A 179 -12.94 -18.81 -8.31
C GLY A 179 -11.61 -18.67 -7.56
N VAL A 180 -10.81 -17.63 -7.84
CA VAL A 180 -9.58 -17.33 -7.10
C VAL A 180 -9.96 -16.66 -5.78
N VAL A 181 -9.83 -17.39 -4.68
CA VAL A 181 -10.28 -16.92 -3.35
C VAL A 181 -9.42 -15.75 -2.84
N ALA A 182 -8.12 -15.74 -3.14
CA ALA A 182 -7.18 -14.73 -2.66
C ALA A 182 -6.29 -14.18 -3.81
N PRO A 183 -6.82 -13.25 -4.64
CA PRO A 183 -6.07 -12.68 -5.77
C PRO A 183 -4.76 -11.96 -5.40
N HIS A 184 -4.58 -11.57 -4.14
CA HIS A 184 -3.37 -10.91 -3.64
C HIS A 184 -2.40 -11.87 -2.93
N SER A 185 -2.65 -13.19 -2.96
CA SER A 185 -1.88 -14.15 -2.19
C SER A 185 -1.34 -15.30 -3.04
N GLY A 186 -0.20 -15.83 -2.61
CA GLY A 186 0.50 -16.91 -3.29
C GLY A 186 1.47 -16.44 -4.37
N LYS A 187 2.50 -17.24 -4.62
CA LYS A 187 3.56 -16.90 -5.58
C LYS A 187 3.04 -16.74 -7.01
N LEU A 188 2.08 -17.57 -7.45
CA LEU A 188 1.52 -17.44 -8.81
C LEU A 188 0.82 -16.09 -8.98
N MET A 189 -0.09 -15.74 -8.06
CA MET A 189 -0.83 -14.47 -8.17
C MET A 189 0.07 -13.24 -8.01
N ARG A 190 1.15 -13.34 -7.23
CA ARG A 190 2.18 -12.31 -7.19
C ARG A 190 2.83 -12.09 -8.56
N GLN A 191 3.12 -13.16 -9.30
CA GLN A 191 3.67 -13.03 -10.66
C GLN A 191 2.63 -12.47 -11.64
N VAL A 192 1.36 -12.90 -11.52
CA VAL A 192 0.24 -12.32 -12.28
C VAL A 192 0.12 -10.82 -12.03
N HIS A 193 0.26 -10.35 -10.79
CA HIS A 193 0.23 -8.93 -10.45
C HIS A 193 1.29 -8.12 -11.20
N TYR A 194 2.55 -8.56 -11.18
CA TYR A 194 3.63 -7.86 -11.89
C TYR A 194 3.45 -7.91 -13.41
N ALA A 195 3.06 -9.07 -13.94
CA ALA A 195 2.77 -9.22 -15.37
C ALA A 195 1.60 -8.31 -15.81
N TRP A 196 0.57 -8.16 -14.96
CA TRP A 196 -0.57 -7.28 -15.23
C TRP A 196 -0.19 -5.81 -15.20
N LEU A 197 0.54 -5.35 -14.18
CA LEU A 197 1.03 -3.96 -14.15
C LEU A 197 1.92 -3.64 -15.37
N HIS A 198 2.69 -4.61 -15.84
CA HIS A 198 3.50 -4.45 -17.05
C HIS A 198 2.65 -4.40 -18.33
N ALA A 199 1.62 -5.23 -18.43
CA ALA A 199 0.73 -5.30 -19.59
C ALA A 199 -0.26 -4.12 -19.69
N LEU A 200 -0.58 -3.47 -18.57
CA LEU A 200 -1.40 -2.26 -18.57
C LEU A 200 -0.71 -1.12 -19.34
N PRO A 201 -1.47 -0.24 -20.04
CA PRO A 201 -0.93 1.00 -20.56
C PRO A 201 -0.43 1.93 -19.44
N GLU A 202 0.17 3.05 -19.80
CA GLU A 202 0.53 4.08 -18.82
C GLU A 202 -0.72 4.58 -18.07
N ALA A 203 -0.58 4.82 -16.77
CA ALA A 203 -1.66 5.28 -15.89
C ALA A 203 -1.93 6.80 -16.05
N SER A 204 -2.18 7.22 -17.30
CA SER A 204 -2.46 8.62 -17.66
C SER A 204 -3.94 8.91 -17.90
N SER A 205 -4.76 7.88 -18.15
CA SER A 205 -6.21 8.00 -18.25
C SER A 205 -6.92 7.64 -16.95
N VAL A 206 -8.09 8.22 -16.73
CA VAL A 206 -8.92 7.95 -15.53
C VAL A 206 -9.30 6.48 -15.46
N GLU A 207 -9.58 5.84 -16.60
CA GLU A 207 -9.97 4.43 -16.67
C GLU A 207 -8.87 3.51 -16.12
N VAL A 208 -7.62 3.71 -16.57
CA VAL A 208 -6.47 2.88 -16.15
C VAL A 208 -6.13 3.14 -14.69
N ILE A 209 -6.20 4.40 -14.25
CA ILE A 209 -6.02 4.77 -12.85
C ILE A 209 -7.06 4.06 -11.99
N GLN A 210 -8.34 4.09 -12.36
CA GLN A 210 -9.40 3.42 -11.60
C GLN A 210 -9.25 1.90 -11.58
N GLN A 211 -8.77 1.28 -12.67
CA GLN A 211 -8.46 -0.15 -12.69
C GLN A 211 -7.40 -0.52 -11.64
N ILE A 212 -6.30 0.24 -11.59
CA ILE A 212 -5.23 0.00 -10.63
C ILE A 212 -5.70 0.31 -9.20
N LEU A 213 -6.45 1.40 -9.00
CA LEU A 213 -7.02 1.74 -7.69
C LEU A 213 -8.02 0.67 -7.19
N ALA A 214 -8.84 0.08 -8.07
CA ALA A 214 -9.75 -1.01 -7.70
C ALA A 214 -8.97 -2.28 -7.31
N TRP A 215 -7.84 -2.55 -7.97
CA TRP A 215 -6.93 -3.63 -7.60
C TRP A 215 -6.28 -3.38 -6.24
N VAL A 216 -5.78 -2.17 -5.97
CA VAL A 216 -5.12 -1.83 -4.69
C VAL A 216 -6.13 -1.76 -3.55
N PHE A 217 -7.35 -1.28 -3.83
CA PHE A 217 -8.42 -1.04 -2.86
C PHE A 217 -9.69 -1.83 -3.20
N PRO A 218 -9.64 -3.18 -3.13
CA PRO A 218 -10.79 -4.01 -3.45
C PRO A 218 -11.94 -3.78 -2.47
N LYS A 219 -13.17 -3.76 -2.99
CA LYS A 219 -14.37 -3.47 -2.18
C LYS A 219 -14.57 -4.53 -1.09
N GLN A 220 -14.76 -4.08 0.16
CA GLN A 220 -15.03 -4.95 1.32
C GLN A 220 -13.93 -5.99 1.57
N ARG A 221 -12.71 -5.74 1.08
CA ARG A 221 -11.55 -6.62 1.22
C ARG A 221 -10.35 -5.80 1.70
N PRO A 222 -9.36 -6.44 2.34
CA PRO A 222 -8.13 -5.74 2.72
C PRO A 222 -7.44 -5.12 1.51
N SER A 223 -6.87 -3.94 1.72
CA SER A 223 -6.06 -3.27 0.70
C SER A 223 -4.79 -4.07 0.42
N LEU A 224 -4.21 -3.87 -0.76
CA LEU A 224 -2.90 -4.42 -1.09
C LEU A 224 -1.83 -3.81 -0.18
N GLU A 225 -0.83 -4.61 0.22
CA GLU A 225 0.24 -4.19 1.14
C GLU A 225 1.63 -4.59 0.60
N GLY A 226 2.68 -4.04 1.24
CA GLY A 226 4.08 -4.37 0.97
C GLY A 226 4.53 -4.06 -0.46
N ASP A 227 5.41 -4.91 -1.01
CA ASP A 227 6.03 -4.71 -2.33
C ASP A 227 5.02 -4.63 -3.48
N LEU A 228 3.88 -5.33 -3.36
CA LEU A 228 2.84 -5.31 -4.40
C LEU A 228 2.09 -3.98 -4.43
N ALA A 229 1.80 -3.43 -3.26
CA ALA A 229 1.23 -2.09 -3.17
C ALA A 229 2.22 -1.04 -3.66
N ALA A 230 3.50 -1.16 -3.30
CA ALA A 230 4.55 -0.27 -3.78
C ALA A 230 4.64 -0.28 -5.31
N SER A 231 4.69 -1.45 -5.97
CA SER A 231 4.73 -1.53 -7.43
C SER A 231 3.47 -0.97 -8.11
N ALA A 232 2.30 -1.12 -7.51
CA ALA A 232 1.07 -0.52 -8.02
C ALA A 232 1.08 1.01 -7.91
N VAL A 233 1.56 1.55 -6.77
CA VAL A 233 1.76 2.99 -6.58
C VAL A 233 2.76 3.53 -7.58
N GLU A 234 3.88 2.84 -7.83
CA GLU A 234 4.83 3.24 -8.86
C GLU A 234 4.21 3.27 -10.25
N LYS A 235 3.42 2.25 -10.62
CA LYS A 235 2.69 2.25 -11.91
C LYS A 235 1.78 3.47 -12.06
N LEU A 236 1.06 3.85 -10.99
CA LEU A 236 0.20 5.04 -10.97
C LEU A 236 0.99 6.35 -11.12
N LEU A 237 2.19 6.42 -10.55
CA LEU A 237 3.00 7.63 -10.48
C LEU A 237 3.94 7.81 -11.69
N ASN A 238 4.26 6.72 -12.40
CA ASN A 238 5.26 6.69 -13.47
C ASN A 238 5.04 7.76 -14.58
N PRO A 239 3.82 8.00 -15.10
CA PRO A 239 3.61 9.01 -16.15
C PRO A 239 3.96 10.45 -15.70
N TRP A 240 3.95 10.68 -14.39
CA TRP A 240 4.06 11.99 -13.76
C TRP A 240 5.46 12.30 -13.22
N LEU A 241 6.44 11.42 -13.47
CA LEU A 241 7.84 11.68 -13.10
C LEU A 241 8.36 13.00 -13.67
N ARG A 242 7.91 13.35 -14.89
CA ARG A 242 8.37 14.54 -15.63
C ARG A 242 7.23 15.47 -16.10
N SER A 243 6.00 15.20 -15.68
CA SER A 243 4.82 15.97 -16.11
C SER A 243 3.90 16.23 -14.92
N HIS A 244 3.01 17.20 -15.06
CA HIS A 244 1.94 17.45 -14.08
C HIS A 244 0.65 16.79 -14.58
N PRO A 245 -0.03 16.00 -13.74
CA PRO A 245 -1.37 15.53 -14.07
C PRO A 245 -2.37 16.69 -14.10
N PRO A 246 -3.48 16.54 -14.82
CA PRO A 246 -4.69 17.33 -14.59
C PRO A 246 -5.05 17.39 -13.10
N ALA A 247 -5.62 18.51 -12.63
CA ALA A 247 -5.86 18.73 -11.21
C ALA A 247 -6.78 17.68 -10.58
N ASP A 248 -7.84 17.29 -11.28
CA ASP A 248 -8.76 16.22 -10.87
C ASP A 248 -8.05 14.87 -10.72
N VAL A 249 -7.18 14.51 -11.66
CA VAL A 249 -6.37 13.29 -11.60
C VAL A 249 -5.39 13.33 -10.42
N ARG A 250 -4.72 14.47 -10.24
CA ARG A 250 -3.79 14.69 -9.11
C ARG A 250 -4.51 14.47 -7.79
N ASP A 251 -5.64 15.12 -7.60
CA ASP A 251 -6.36 15.15 -6.33
C ASP A 251 -6.89 13.73 -6.00
N ILE A 252 -7.38 12.99 -6.99
CA ILE A 252 -7.76 11.57 -6.83
C ILE A 252 -6.57 10.73 -6.38
N LEU A 253 -5.41 10.87 -7.03
CA LEU A 253 -4.23 10.07 -6.73
C LEU A 253 -3.65 10.40 -5.36
N VAL A 254 -3.45 11.70 -5.06
CA VAL A 254 -2.92 12.15 -3.77
C VAL A 254 -3.83 11.67 -2.65
N HIS A 255 -5.14 11.93 -2.75
CA HIS A 255 -6.09 11.54 -1.72
C HIS A 255 -6.06 10.04 -1.45
N ARG A 256 -6.18 9.21 -2.50
CA ARG A 256 -6.25 7.75 -2.34
C ARG A 256 -4.93 7.13 -1.88
N ILE A 257 -3.79 7.63 -2.36
CA ILE A 257 -2.46 7.12 -1.96
C ILE A 257 -2.14 7.52 -0.52
N VAL A 258 -2.36 8.79 -0.16
CA VAL A 258 -2.06 9.29 1.19
C VAL A 258 -3.02 8.72 2.23
N GLU A 259 -4.31 8.58 1.91
CA GLU A 259 -5.29 7.95 2.82
C GLU A 259 -4.88 6.51 3.17
N ALA A 260 -4.40 5.74 2.20
CA ALA A 260 -4.04 4.34 2.41
C ALA A 260 -2.64 4.12 2.99
N PHE A 261 -1.68 4.91 2.52
CA PHE A 261 -0.26 4.68 2.75
C PHE A 261 0.42 5.80 3.54
N GLY A 262 -0.33 6.77 4.05
CA GLY A 262 0.18 7.89 4.82
C GLY A 262 0.97 8.89 3.98
N ASP A 263 1.30 10.03 4.58
CA ASP A 263 2.14 11.05 3.96
C ASP A 263 3.60 10.58 3.81
N PRO A 264 4.18 10.56 2.59
CA PRO A 264 5.58 10.17 2.36
C PRO A 264 6.62 11.03 3.09
N ARG A 265 6.22 12.19 3.63
CA ARG A 265 7.08 13.16 4.29
C ARG A 265 7.40 12.78 5.74
N ASN A 266 6.45 12.20 6.46
CA ASN A 266 6.59 11.92 7.90
C ASN A 266 5.79 10.72 8.43
N GLN A 267 5.09 9.97 7.58
CA GLN A 267 4.29 8.81 7.98
C GLN A 267 4.70 7.57 7.18
N ARG A 268 4.44 6.39 7.75
CA ARG A 268 4.54 5.09 7.06
C ARG A 268 5.89 4.89 6.34
N ALA A 269 6.98 5.29 6.99
CA ALA A 269 8.33 5.23 6.42
C ALA A 269 8.71 3.81 5.95
N GLU A 270 8.18 2.78 6.61
CA GLU A 270 8.36 1.37 6.25
C GLU A 270 7.77 1.04 4.86
N PHE A 271 6.64 1.65 4.49
CA PHE A 271 6.05 1.48 3.17
C PHE A 271 6.78 2.32 2.11
N TRP A 272 7.04 3.59 2.42
CA TRP A 272 7.70 4.51 1.48
C TRP A 272 9.17 4.19 1.21
N ALA A 273 9.77 3.28 1.99
CA ALA A 273 11.07 2.67 1.69
C ALA A 273 11.01 1.64 0.55
N LEU A 274 9.83 1.05 0.28
CA LEU A 274 9.60 0.09 -0.81
C LEU A 274 9.34 0.80 -2.15
N VAL A 275 8.88 2.05 -2.10
CA VAL A 275 8.67 2.90 -3.28
C VAL A 275 9.97 3.61 -3.65
N THR A 276 10.37 3.54 -4.91
CA THR A 276 11.59 4.18 -5.39
C THR A 276 11.57 5.70 -5.15
N PRO A 277 12.74 6.31 -4.87
CA PRO A 277 12.82 7.74 -4.55
C PRO A 277 12.24 8.66 -5.62
N ALA A 278 12.33 8.28 -6.90
CA ALA A 278 11.79 9.06 -8.01
C ALA A 278 10.25 9.16 -7.96
N HIS A 279 9.56 8.05 -7.69
CA HIS A 279 8.10 8.03 -7.57
C HIS A 279 7.64 8.70 -6.28
N ARG A 280 8.33 8.48 -5.15
CA ARG A 280 8.02 9.19 -3.89
C ARG A 280 8.08 10.71 -4.06
N LYS A 281 9.09 11.21 -4.80
CA LYS A 281 9.23 12.65 -5.10
C LYS A 281 8.03 13.23 -5.86
N VAL A 282 7.33 12.44 -6.67
CA VAL A 282 6.12 12.91 -7.37
C VAL A 282 5.04 13.31 -6.37
N VAL A 283 4.76 12.45 -5.39
CA VAL A 283 3.75 12.72 -4.35
C VAL A 283 4.18 13.87 -3.45
N VAL A 284 5.44 13.89 -3.02
CA VAL A 284 6.00 14.99 -2.20
C VAL A 284 5.86 16.34 -2.91
N ARG A 285 6.14 16.38 -4.23
CA ARG A 285 5.96 17.58 -5.04
C ARG A 285 4.49 18.01 -5.06
N TRP A 286 3.55 17.10 -5.29
CA TRP A 286 2.12 17.45 -5.29
C TRP A 286 1.66 18.01 -3.94
N LEU A 287 2.06 17.37 -2.84
CA LEU A 287 1.81 17.84 -1.47
C LEU A 287 2.48 19.19 -1.18
N ALA A 288 3.59 19.51 -1.84
CA ALA A 288 4.21 20.83 -1.74
C ALA A 288 3.27 21.93 -2.28
N GLY A 289 2.61 21.65 -3.42
CA GLY A 289 1.61 22.54 -3.98
C GLY A 289 0.43 22.77 -3.03
N GLU A 290 -0.09 21.71 -2.42
CA GLU A 290 -1.17 21.79 -1.42
C GLU A 290 -0.72 22.55 -0.16
N SER A 291 0.52 22.36 0.29
CA SER A 291 1.06 23.06 1.46
C SER A 291 1.15 24.58 1.23
N ILE A 292 1.56 25.00 0.02
CA ILE A 292 1.59 26.42 -0.36
C ILE A 292 0.17 27.03 -0.33
N ASP A 293 -0.81 26.30 -0.86
CA ASP A 293 -2.21 26.74 -0.91
C ASP A 293 -2.85 26.77 0.49
N ALA A 294 -2.59 25.74 1.30
CA ALA A 294 -3.08 25.65 2.68
C ALA A 294 -2.56 26.81 3.54
N LEU A 295 -1.29 27.18 3.41
CA LEU A 295 -0.73 28.32 4.14
C LEU A 295 -1.42 29.63 3.78
N LEU A 296 -1.69 29.90 2.49
CA LEU A 296 -2.49 31.07 2.07
C LEU A 296 -3.87 31.05 2.71
N ALA A 297 -4.56 29.91 2.68
CA ALA A 297 -5.91 29.80 3.22
C ALA A 297 -5.93 30.08 4.74
N ILE A 298 -4.97 29.50 5.49
CA ILE A 298 -4.86 29.70 6.94
C ILE A 298 -4.50 31.15 7.28
N ILE A 299 -3.51 31.75 6.59
CA ILE A 299 -3.09 33.14 6.83
C ILE A 299 -4.22 34.12 6.50
N THR A 300 -4.99 33.85 5.46
CA THR A 300 -6.15 34.68 5.08
C THR A 300 -7.23 34.64 6.16
N LYS A 301 -7.44 33.48 6.82
CA LYS A 301 -8.37 33.35 7.96
C LYS A 301 -7.82 33.98 9.24
N SER A 302 -6.50 34.01 9.44
CA SER A 302 -5.86 34.50 10.67
C SER A 302 -5.49 35.98 10.66
N THR A 303 -5.22 36.57 9.49
CA THR A 303 -4.72 37.94 9.37
C THR A 303 -5.47 38.69 8.26
N GLN A 304 -5.95 39.91 8.55
CA GLN A 304 -6.49 40.82 7.53
C GLN A 304 -5.37 41.45 6.67
N THR A 305 -4.27 40.74 6.41
CA THR A 305 -3.07 41.33 5.80
C THR A 305 -3.08 41.15 4.28
N HIS A 306 -3.02 42.27 3.55
CA HIS A 306 -2.99 42.28 2.07
C HIS A 306 -1.65 41.83 1.46
N MET A 307 -0.67 41.41 2.27
CA MET A 307 0.71 41.16 1.83
C MET A 307 0.94 39.78 1.22
N TRP A 308 0.09 38.80 1.54
CA TRP A 308 0.30 37.41 1.16
C TRP A 308 -0.16 37.03 -0.25
N PRO A 309 -1.28 37.56 -0.81
CA PRO A 309 -1.73 37.15 -2.14
C PRO A 309 -0.68 37.29 -3.26
N PRO A 310 0.10 38.41 -3.36
CA PRO A 310 1.17 38.50 -4.36
C PRO A 310 2.31 37.50 -4.14
N ARG A 311 2.59 37.12 -2.88
CA ARG A 311 3.62 36.13 -2.54
C ARG A 311 3.16 34.73 -2.91
N HIS A 312 1.91 34.39 -2.60
CA HIS A 312 1.33 33.11 -2.98
C HIS A 312 1.35 32.93 -4.50
N VAL A 313 0.88 33.92 -5.28
CA VAL A 313 0.92 33.87 -6.75
C VAL A 313 2.33 33.60 -7.26
N PHE A 314 3.34 34.23 -6.67
CA PHE A 314 4.73 34.03 -7.07
C PHE A 314 5.24 32.61 -6.75
N TRP A 315 5.10 32.17 -5.49
CA TRP A 315 5.59 30.85 -5.06
C TRP A 315 4.82 29.71 -5.74
N LYS A 316 3.50 29.85 -5.88
CA LYS A 316 2.66 28.93 -6.64
C LYS A 316 3.07 28.90 -8.11
N GLY A 317 3.39 30.05 -8.70
CA GLY A 317 3.90 30.12 -10.06
C GLY A 317 5.26 29.43 -10.25
N LEU A 318 6.13 29.40 -9.24
CA LEU A 318 7.36 28.61 -9.28
C LEU A 318 7.08 27.10 -9.14
N TYR A 319 6.13 26.73 -8.29
CA TYR A 319 5.65 25.35 -8.17
C TYR A 319 5.05 24.84 -9.49
N ASP A 320 4.18 25.61 -10.14
CA ASP A 320 3.52 25.25 -11.39
C ASP A 320 4.52 25.11 -12.56
N LYS A 321 5.66 25.83 -12.49
CA LYS A 321 6.79 25.69 -13.42
C LYS A 321 7.72 24.50 -13.08
N GLY A 322 7.44 23.76 -12.00
CA GLY A 322 8.20 22.60 -11.58
C GLY A 322 9.49 22.90 -10.82
N PHE A 323 9.69 24.13 -10.33
CA PHE A 323 10.91 24.51 -9.60
C PHE A 323 10.86 24.15 -8.10
N VAL A 324 9.67 24.03 -7.52
CA VAL A 324 9.51 23.64 -6.11
C VAL A 324 9.37 22.12 -6.02
N GLU A 325 10.35 21.47 -5.39
CA GLU A 325 10.40 20.01 -5.25
C GLU A 325 9.69 19.51 -3.99
N GLU A 326 9.65 20.34 -2.96
CA GLU A 326 9.24 20.00 -1.60
C GLU A 326 8.77 21.27 -0.89
N ALA A 327 7.73 21.17 -0.07
CA ALA A 327 7.34 22.25 0.83
C ALA A 327 6.81 21.70 2.15
N TRP A 328 7.08 22.45 3.22
CA TRP A 328 6.58 22.22 4.56
C TRP A 328 6.15 23.53 5.20
N VAL A 329 5.08 23.47 5.98
CA VAL A 329 4.50 24.64 6.64
C VAL A 329 4.71 24.49 8.14
N ALA A 330 5.16 25.57 8.79
CA ALA A 330 5.19 25.67 10.24
C ALA A 330 4.23 26.78 10.70
N LEU A 331 3.18 26.40 11.42
CA LEU A 331 2.11 27.31 11.83
C LEU A 331 2.38 27.91 13.21
N SER A 332 2.06 29.19 13.38
CA SER A 332 2.03 29.81 14.71
C SER A 332 0.93 29.19 15.58
N PRO A 333 0.98 29.32 16.93
CA PRO A 333 -0.05 28.77 17.81
C PRO A 333 -1.47 29.26 17.48
N ALA A 334 -1.62 30.49 16.97
CA ALA A 334 -2.91 31.01 16.51
C ALA A 334 -3.36 30.36 15.20
N ALA A 335 -2.45 30.18 14.25
CA ALA A 335 -2.74 29.55 12.97
C ALA A 335 -3.08 28.06 13.10
N ILE A 336 -2.46 27.33 14.05
CA ILE A 336 -2.81 25.94 14.36
C ILE A 336 -4.28 25.80 14.75
N ARG A 337 -4.81 26.73 15.57
CA ARG A 337 -6.24 26.71 15.95
C ARG A 337 -7.15 26.92 14.74
N ASN A 338 -6.79 27.85 13.85
CA ASN A 338 -7.55 28.07 12.63
C ASN A 338 -7.50 26.86 11.69
N ALA A 339 -6.32 26.23 11.57
CA ALA A 339 -6.14 25.02 10.78
C ALA A 339 -6.97 23.85 11.34
N ALA A 340 -7.06 23.69 12.67
CA ALA A 340 -7.92 22.69 13.30
C ALA A 340 -9.40 22.91 12.97
N VAL A 341 -9.88 24.16 13.04
CA VAL A 341 -11.26 24.51 12.63
C VAL A 341 -11.49 24.21 11.14
N MET A 342 -10.53 24.57 10.28
CA MET A 342 -10.62 24.27 8.85
C MET A 342 -10.64 22.77 8.57
N PHE A 343 -9.82 21.98 9.25
CA PHE A 343 -9.87 20.52 9.19
C PHE A 343 -11.22 19.98 9.65
N GLU A 344 -11.80 20.52 10.72
CA GLU A 344 -13.12 20.09 11.18
C GLU A 344 -14.22 20.38 10.14
N GLU A 345 -14.14 21.54 9.47
CA GLU A 345 -15.06 22.00 8.42
C GLU A 345 -14.92 21.19 7.11
N THR A 346 -13.70 20.90 6.66
CA THR A 346 -13.44 20.30 5.33
C THR A 346 -13.10 18.82 5.37
N LYS A 347 -12.63 18.30 6.51
CA LYS A 347 -11.99 16.98 6.66
C LYS A 347 -10.73 16.79 5.78
N ASP A 348 -10.14 17.90 5.31
CA ASP A 348 -8.95 17.85 4.47
C ASP A 348 -7.67 17.73 5.33
N PRO A 349 -6.96 16.60 5.28
CA PRO A 349 -5.81 16.34 6.14
C PRO A 349 -4.67 17.36 5.95
N VAL A 350 -4.61 18.09 4.84
CA VAL A 350 -3.56 19.10 4.58
C VAL A 350 -3.43 20.11 5.72
N TYR A 351 -4.53 20.46 6.38
CA TYR A 351 -4.55 21.41 7.50
C TYR A 351 -3.96 20.86 8.80
N THR A 352 -3.76 19.55 8.89
CA THR A 352 -3.12 18.89 10.04
C THR A 352 -1.66 18.52 9.78
N MET A 353 -1.22 18.58 8.51
CA MET A 353 0.09 18.14 8.05
C MET A 353 1.09 19.31 8.07
N THR A 354 1.32 19.84 9.27
CA THR A 354 2.17 21.04 9.50
C THR A 354 3.04 20.88 10.74
N GLY A 355 4.20 21.54 10.76
CA GLY A 355 4.97 21.76 11.99
C GLY A 355 4.41 22.94 12.81
N SER A 356 4.95 23.12 14.01
CA SER A 356 4.61 24.23 14.90
C SER A 356 5.75 25.26 14.96
N GLN A 357 5.45 26.53 14.72
CA GLN A 357 6.37 27.60 15.01
C GLN A 357 6.32 27.92 16.52
N MET A 358 7.50 28.14 17.14
CA MET A 358 7.63 28.33 18.59
C MET A 358 8.34 29.63 19.03
N ALA A 359 8.83 30.43 18.09
CA ALA A 359 9.48 31.70 18.43
C ALA A 359 8.49 32.64 19.14
N GLY A 360 8.96 33.32 20.18
CA GLY A 360 8.14 34.21 21.00
C GLY A 360 8.14 35.66 20.51
N GLY A 361 7.88 36.58 21.44
CA GLY A 361 8.02 38.02 21.21
C GLY A 361 7.25 38.55 20.00
N ASN A 362 7.94 39.30 19.14
CA ASN A 362 7.37 39.90 17.93
C ASN A 362 7.11 38.88 16.81
N ARG A 363 7.55 37.62 16.97
CA ARG A 363 7.43 36.54 15.97
C ARG A 363 6.43 35.46 16.36
N LYS A 364 5.75 35.58 17.51
CA LYS A 364 4.77 34.61 18.01
C LYS A 364 3.63 34.26 17.04
N ASP A 365 3.30 35.17 16.13
CA ASP A 365 2.21 34.98 15.16
C ASP A 365 2.74 34.65 13.74
N THR A 366 4.06 34.47 13.59
CA THR A 366 4.69 34.18 12.29
C THR A 366 4.49 32.72 11.90
N CYS A 367 3.87 32.48 10.75
CA CYS A 367 3.89 31.19 10.07
C CYS A 367 5.03 31.15 9.04
N LEU A 368 5.64 29.99 8.84
CA LEU A 368 6.74 29.76 7.91
C LEU A 368 6.30 28.86 6.75
N LEU A 369 6.83 29.15 5.57
CA LEU A 369 6.85 28.28 4.41
C LEU A 369 8.29 27.89 4.12
N ILE A 370 8.61 26.62 4.22
CA ILE A 370 9.94 26.07 3.95
C ILE A 370 9.85 25.28 2.65
N MET A 371 10.68 25.60 1.66
CA MET A 371 10.62 25.03 0.32
C MET A 371 12.00 24.56 -0.15
N ARG A 372 12.03 23.45 -0.89
CA ARG A 372 13.23 23.03 -1.63
C ARG A 372 13.10 23.46 -3.08
N ILE A 373 14.09 24.21 -3.54
CA ILE A 373 14.22 24.67 -4.93
C ILE A 373 15.64 24.35 -5.40
N GLY A 374 15.78 23.25 -6.14
CA GLY A 374 17.08 22.71 -6.54
C GLY A 374 17.98 22.45 -5.33
N ARG A 375 19.17 23.06 -5.34
CA ARG A 375 20.13 22.93 -4.24
C ARG A 375 19.81 23.80 -3.02
N TYR A 376 18.75 24.60 -3.06
CA TYR A 376 18.46 25.59 -2.02
C TYR A 376 17.30 25.18 -1.12
N THR A 377 17.45 25.46 0.17
CA THR A 377 16.34 25.53 1.14
C THR A 377 15.94 27.00 1.27
N VAL A 378 14.67 27.29 1.01
CA VAL A 378 14.12 28.65 1.03
C VAL A 378 13.10 28.75 2.15
N VAL A 379 13.19 29.79 2.97
CA VAL A 379 12.26 30.07 4.05
C VAL A 379 11.59 31.41 3.78
N GLU A 380 10.28 31.37 3.61
CA GLU A 380 9.38 32.50 3.53
C GLU A 380 8.53 32.53 4.81
N GLY A 381 7.96 33.69 5.16
CA GLY A 381 7.10 33.78 6.32
C GLY A 381 6.03 34.85 6.20
N SER A 382 4.97 34.69 6.98
CA SER A 382 3.91 35.70 7.12
C SER A 382 4.44 37.03 7.69
N HIS A 383 3.62 38.08 7.65
CA HIS A 383 3.97 39.42 8.15
C HIS A 383 5.18 40.02 7.41
N ASP A 384 6.11 40.64 8.13
CA ASP A 384 7.34 41.28 7.63
C ASP A 384 8.55 40.31 7.62
N TYR A 385 8.31 38.99 7.73
CA TYR A 385 9.38 38.01 7.72
C TYR A 385 10.10 38.03 6.37
N ARG A 386 11.43 38.11 6.39
CA ARG A 386 12.26 38.17 5.18
C ARG A 386 12.34 36.81 4.52
N ILE A 387 12.62 36.80 3.22
CA ILE A 387 13.00 35.58 2.53
C ILE A 387 14.42 35.23 2.97
N HIS A 388 14.66 33.96 3.29
CA HIS A 388 15.98 33.42 3.61
C HIS A 388 16.29 32.26 2.69
N VAL A 389 17.51 32.25 2.15
CA VAL A 389 17.98 31.20 1.24
C VAL A 389 19.21 30.55 1.86
N PHE A 390 19.23 29.22 1.86
CA PHE A 390 20.35 28.42 2.35
C PHE A 390 20.75 27.42 1.27
N GLN A 391 22.03 27.03 1.24
CA GLN A 391 22.37 25.77 0.56
C GLN A 391 21.73 24.63 1.35
N SER A 392 21.21 23.60 0.67
CA SER A 392 20.47 22.52 1.32
C SER A 392 21.35 21.67 2.25
N ASP A 393 22.66 21.68 2.06
CA ASP A 393 23.66 21.00 2.87
C ASP A 393 24.26 21.90 3.97
N ASP A 394 23.85 23.17 4.05
CA ASP A 394 24.25 24.07 5.12
C ASP A 394 23.67 23.59 6.46
N PRO A 395 24.48 23.38 7.51
CA PRO A 395 23.99 23.02 8.83
C PRO A 395 23.01 24.04 9.45
N ALA A 396 23.04 25.30 8.98
CA ALA A 396 22.09 26.33 9.39
C ALA A 396 20.76 26.27 8.62
N ALA A 397 20.67 25.50 7.53
CA ALA A 397 19.43 25.32 6.81
C ALA A 397 18.43 24.52 7.68
N PRO A 398 17.16 24.97 7.79
CA PRO A 398 16.17 24.20 8.51
C PRO A 398 15.92 22.87 7.80
N LEU A 399 15.90 21.78 8.58
CA LEU A 399 15.50 20.48 8.08
C LEU A 399 14.00 20.45 7.82
N PHE A 400 13.56 19.67 6.82
CA PHE A 400 12.15 19.48 6.52
C PHE A 400 11.49 18.57 7.56
N TYR A 401 10.17 18.72 7.69
CA TYR A 401 9.27 17.82 8.45
C TYR A 401 9.56 17.73 9.95
N GLN A 402 10.15 18.77 10.54
CA GLN A 402 10.26 18.85 11.99
C GLN A 402 8.89 19.19 12.60
N ASP A 403 8.65 18.64 13.79
CA ASP A 403 7.45 18.96 14.57
C ASP A 403 7.45 20.42 15.00
N THR A 404 8.64 21.01 15.18
CA THR A 404 8.79 22.38 15.69
C THR A 404 9.86 23.16 14.94
N TYR A 405 9.63 24.47 14.79
CA TYR A 405 10.54 25.42 14.18
C TYR A 405 10.62 26.69 15.00
N ASP A 406 11.81 27.27 15.11
CA ASP A 406 12.03 28.54 15.77
C ASP A 406 12.42 29.59 14.74
N ALA A 407 11.45 30.43 14.36
CA ALA A 407 11.63 31.47 13.36
C ALA A 407 12.79 32.43 13.70
N GLU A 408 13.08 32.70 14.98
CA GLU A 408 14.18 33.60 15.35
C GLU A 408 15.55 32.96 15.11
N LYS A 409 15.65 31.64 15.22
CA LYS A 409 16.91 30.90 14.98
C LYS A 409 17.23 30.73 13.49
N ILE A 410 16.23 30.86 12.62
CA ILE A 410 16.38 30.70 11.17
C ILE A 410 16.78 32.03 10.50
N ILE A 411 16.61 33.17 11.16
CA ILE A 411 16.86 34.47 10.53
C ILE A 411 18.35 34.68 10.26
N LEU A 412 18.70 34.85 8.98
CA LEU A 412 20.00 35.37 8.57
C LEU A 412 20.15 36.87 8.92
N PRO A 413 21.36 37.39 9.14
CA PRO A 413 21.60 38.80 9.45
C PRO A 413 20.96 39.80 8.46
N ALA A 414 20.66 41.02 8.92
CA ALA A 414 19.96 42.07 8.15
C ALA A 414 20.55 42.33 6.75
N ASN A 415 21.88 42.25 6.62
CA ASN A 415 22.63 42.57 5.41
C ASN A 415 23.24 41.33 4.72
N HIS A 416 22.80 40.13 5.09
CA HIS A 416 23.29 38.92 4.44
C HIS A 416 22.85 38.88 2.97
N SER A 417 23.70 38.39 2.07
CA SER A 417 23.40 38.36 0.62
C SER A 417 22.30 37.37 0.26
N ASP A 418 22.05 36.37 1.11
CA ASP A 418 21.00 35.34 1.00
C ASP A 418 19.68 35.68 1.71
N THR A 419 19.39 36.96 1.92
CA THR A 419 18.09 37.36 2.47
C THR A 419 17.55 38.62 1.80
N ARG A 420 16.22 38.71 1.73
CA ARG A 420 15.54 39.81 1.04
C ARG A 420 14.21 40.16 1.71
N ILE A 421 13.96 41.45 1.88
CA ILE A 421 12.64 41.99 2.28
C ILE A 421 11.68 42.00 1.10
N HIS A 422 10.38 41.88 1.37
CA HIS A 422 9.36 42.09 0.35
C HIS A 422 9.17 43.59 0.07
N ASP A 423 8.97 43.93 -1.20
CA ASP A 423 8.70 45.28 -1.67
C ASP A 423 7.55 45.28 -2.69
N GLY A 424 6.84 46.41 -2.78
CA GLY A 424 5.70 46.57 -3.70
C GLY A 424 6.09 46.71 -5.18
N TYR A 425 7.38 46.80 -5.51
CA TYR A 425 7.89 47.01 -6.87
C TYR A 425 8.41 45.71 -7.52
N GLY A 426 8.30 44.58 -6.80
CA GLY A 426 8.69 43.24 -7.27
C GLY A 426 10.21 43.02 -7.37
N HIS A 427 11.04 43.83 -6.71
CA HIS A 427 12.49 43.60 -6.72
C HIS A 427 12.86 42.29 -6.02
N TRP A 428 12.14 41.92 -4.97
CA TRP A 428 12.32 40.65 -4.28
C TRP A 428 12.08 39.45 -5.19
N GLN A 429 11.05 39.48 -6.06
CA GLN A 429 10.74 38.39 -6.99
C GLN A 429 11.89 38.17 -7.97
N ARG A 430 12.38 39.25 -8.60
CA ARG A 430 13.55 39.19 -9.49
C ARG A 430 14.78 38.68 -8.78
N TRP A 431 14.99 39.09 -7.52
CA TRP A 431 16.11 38.60 -6.72
C TRP A 431 16.01 37.10 -6.47
N VAL A 432 14.83 36.58 -6.11
CA VAL A 432 14.60 35.14 -5.94
C VAL A 432 14.88 34.39 -7.25
N GLU A 433 14.31 34.84 -8.38
CA GLU A 433 14.53 34.20 -9.68
C GLU A 433 16.01 34.18 -10.06
N GLN A 434 16.73 35.29 -9.87
CA GLN A 434 18.16 35.36 -10.16
C GLN A 434 19.01 34.48 -9.23
N ARG A 435 18.60 34.31 -7.98
CA ARG A 435 19.36 33.55 -6.98
C ARG A 435 19.13 32.04 -7.08
N LEU A 436 17.90 31.64 -7.39
CA LEU A 436 17.47 30.23 -7.33
C LEU A 436 17.44 29.53 -8.69
N LEU A 437 17.19 30.26 -9.78
CA LEU A 437 16.94 29.68 -11.10
C LEU A 437 18.10 29.83 -12.09
N ARG A 438 19.19 30.50 -11.66
CA ARG A 438 20.44 30.63 -12.41
C ARG A 438 21.53 29.84 -11.69
#